data_AF-X0Y467-F1
#
_entry.id   AF-X0Y467-F1
#
_cell.length_a   1.000
_cell.length_b   1.000
_cell.length_c   1.000
_cell.angle_alpha   90.00
_cell.angle_beta   90.00
_cell.angle_gamma   90.00
#
_symmetry.space_group_name_H-M   'P 1'
#
loop_
_entity.id
_entity.type
_entity.pdbx_description
1 polymer ?
#
loop_
_entity_poly.entity_id
_entity_poly.type
_entity_poly.pdbx_seq_one_letter_code
_entity_poly.pdbx_strand_id
1 'polypeptide(L)'
;YTLKREIQIRPDFLILASAVVPKDGDTLARLFKIPLNEDGFFVEAHVKLRPVDFATDGVFLCGLAHSPKSIDESITQAQAASSRAVTLLAQKTIYSSGVVAVVNADYCSSCGVCVAICPYKAPGFDEKTGVAEINPVLCKGCGLCVASCRSGAIHLNGFDEGQIMAMIA
;
A
#
# COMPACT_ATOMS: atom_id res chain seq x y z
N TYR A 1 41.41 -4.26 16.65
CA TYR A 1 42.28 -3.09 16.41
C TYR A 1 43.74 -3.49 16.67
N THR A 2 44.22 -4.63 16.16
CA THR A 2 44.67 -5.01 14.80
C THR A 2 46.13 -4.61 14.54
N LEU A 3 46.97 -5.62 14.33
CA LEU A 3 48.45 -5.64 14.32
C LEU A 3 49.17 -4.72 13.32
N LYS A 4 48.47 -3.80 12.62
CA LYS A 4 48.99 -2.85 11.60
C LYS A 4 50.07 -3.43 10.65
N ARG A 5 49.96 -4.71 10.33
CA ARG A 5 50.89 -5.43 9.45
C ARG A 5 50.08 -6.18 8.41
N GLU A 6 50.68 -6.33 7.24
CA GLU A 6 50.12 -7.15 6.18
C GLU A 6 50.15 -8.63 6.61
N ILE A 7 49.06 -9.34 6.35
CA ILE A 7 48.91 -10.76 6.67
C ILE A 7 48.59 -11.50 5.37
N GLN A 8 49.46 -12.41 4.97
CA GLN A 8 49.22 -13.33 3.87
C GLN A 8 48.83 -14.69 4.43
N ILE A 9 47.70 -15.24 3.98
CA ILE A 9 47.21 -16.56 4.36
C ILE A 9 47.05 -17.38 3.07
N ARG A 10 47.43 -18.66 3.10
CA ARG A 10 47.23 -19.62 2.00
C ARG A 10 46.23 -20.69 2.45
N PRO A 11 44.92 -20.46 2.31
CA PRO A 11 43.92 -21.45 2.71
C PRO A 11 43.68 -22.48 1.61
N ASP A 12 43.25 -23.69 1.99
CA ASP A 12 42.72 -24.67 1.03
C ASP A 12 41.32 -24.27 0.52
N PHE A 13 40.54 -23.57 1.36
CA PHE A 13 39.20 -23.08 1.03
C PHE A 13 38.99 -21.63 1.50
N LEU A 14 38.37 -20.84 0.65
CA LEU A 14 37.87 -19.51 0.97
C LEU A 14 36.33 -19.54 0.92
N ILE A 15 35.70 -19.40 2.09
CA ILE A 15 34.23 -19.35 2.19
C ILE A 15 33.80 -17.89 2.21
N LEU A 16 32.99 -17.49 1.24
CA LEU A 16 32.39 -16.15 1.17
C LEU A 16 31.06 -16.17 1.91
N ALA A 17 30.95 -15.35 2.96
CA ALA A 17 29.68 -15.11 3.65
C ALA A 17 28.84 -14.12 2.84
N SER A 18 28.16 -14.61 1.81
CA SER A 18 27.34 -13.79 0.91
C SER A 18 26.15 -13.16 1.64
N ALA A 19 25.84 -11.92 1.29
CA ALA A 19 24.69 -11.19 1.84
C ALA A 19 23.36 -11.72 1.27
N VAL A 20 22.29 -11.53 2.04
CA VAL A 20 20.92 -11.72 1.57
C VAL A 20 20.52 -10.48 0.78
N VAL A 21 20.05 -10.67 -0.45
CA VAL A 21 19.54 -9.61 -1.32
C VAL A 21 18.07 -9.88 -1.66
N PRO A 22 17.23 -8.84 -1.82
CA PRO A 22 15.84 -9.05 -2.17
C PRO A 22 15.72 -9.61 -3.58
N LYS A 23 14.76 -10.51 -3.76
CA LYS A 23 14.42 -11.06 -5.08
C LYS A 23 13.35 -10.17 -5.71
N ASP A 24 13.65 -9.64 -6.90
CA ASP A 24 12.80 -8.87 -7.82
C ASP A 24 11.40 -8.50 -7.26
N GLY A 25 11.39 -7.59 -6.26
CA GLY A 25 10.21 -7.25 -5.47
C GLY A 25 9.23 -6.35 -6.22
N ASP A 26 9.65 -5.77 -7.34
CA ASP A 26 8.95 -4.76 -8.11
C ASP A 26 7.60 -5.24 -8.65
N THR A 27 7.54 -6.49 -9.11
CA THR A 27 6.31 -7.08 -9.65
C THR A 27 5.24 -7.20 -8.56
N LEU A 28 5.62 -7.73 -7.39
CA LEU A 28 4.70 -7.89 -6.25
C LEU A 28 4.34 -6.53 -5.64
N ALA A 29 5.32 -5.62 -5.54
CA ALA A 29 5.11 -4.25 -5.06
C ALA A 29 4.03 -3.53 -5.87
N ARG A 30 4.09 -3.61 -7.21
CA ARG A 30 3.07 -3.01 -8.09
C ARG A 30 1.73 -3.73 -8.01
N LEU A 31 1.73 -5.06 -7.97
CA LEU A 31 0.51 -5.86 -7.92
C LEU A 31 -0.29 -5.61 -6.64
N PHE A 32 0.37 -5.63 -5.48
CA PHE A 32 -0.25 -5.45 -4.17
C PHE A 32 -0.25 -4.00 -3.69
N LYS A 33 0.37 -3.08 -4.45
CA LYS A 33 0.51 -1.66 -4.11
C LYS A 33 1.16 -1.49 -2.73
N ILE A 34 2.29 -2.16 -2.53
CA ILE A 34 3.05 -2.17 -1.27
C ILE A 34 4.43 -1.53 -1.48
N PRO A 35 4.93 -0.75 -0.50
CA PRO A 35 6.18 -0.01 -0.64
C PRO A 35 7.43 -0.89 -0.49
N LEU A 36 8.50 -0.46 -1.15
CA LEU A 36 9.86 -0.98 -1.00
C LEU A 36 10.75 0.10 -0.37
N ASN A 37 11.79 -0.31 0.36
CA ASN A 37 12.85 0.58 0.82
C ASN A 37 13.94 0.77 -0.25
N GLU A 38 14.96 1.59 0.06
CA GLU A 38 16.08 1.87 -0.84
C GLU A 38 16.90 0.63 -1.20
N ASP A 39 16.91 -0.38 -0.32
CA ASP A 39 17.59 -1.65 -0.53
C ASP A 39 16.74 -2.67 -1.35
N GLY A 40 15.48 -2.36 -1.64
CA GLY A 40 14.56 -3.21 -2.40
C GLY A 40 13.77 -4.24 -1.57
N PHE A 41 13.78 -4.15 -0.24
CA PHE A 41 12.94 -4.96 0.64
C PHE A 41 11.59 -4.29 0.92
N PHE A 42 10.58 -5.09 1.30
CA PHE A 42 9.26 -4.59 1.64
C PHE A 42 9.24 -3.85 2.98
N VAL A 43 8.48 -2.75 3.05
CA VAL A 43 8.37 -1.91 4.25
C VAL A 43 7.05 -2.16 4.97
N GLU A 44 7.14 -2.41 6.27
CA GLU A 44 6.00 -2.54 7.17
C GLU A 44 5.24 -1.21 7.38
N ALA A 45 4.04 -1.29 7.92
CA ALA A 45 3.23 -0.12 8.23
C ALA A 45 3.83 0.73 9.36
N HIS A 46 4.36 0.09 10.41
CA HIS A 46 5.04 0.77 11.51
C HIS A 46 5.91 -0.19 12.32
N VAL A 47 7.21 0.14 12.43
CA VAL A 47 8.27 -0.65 13.09
C VAL A 47 7.91 -1.26 14.46
N LYS A 48 7.07 -0.59 15.25
CA LYS A 48 6.70 -1.03 16.62
C LYS A 48 5.27 -1.51 16.79
N LEU A 49 4.33 -0.91 16.04
CA LEU A 49 2.89 -1.10 16.29
C LEU A 49 2.27 -2.10 15.32
N ARG A 50 2.83 -2.16 14.11
CA ARG A 50 2.34 -2.97 13.00
C ARG A 50 3.52 -3.52 12.20
N PRO A 51 4.41 -4.31 12.84
CA PRO A 51 5.68 -4.73 12.24
C PRO A 51 5.53 -5.79 11.13
N VAL A 52 4.35 -6.38 10.98
CA VAL A 52 4.04 -7.43 9.99
C VAL A 52 2.86 -7.05 9.09
N ASP A 53 2.37 -5.82 9.21
CA ASP A 53 1.31 -5.30 8.35
C ASP A 53 1.92 -4.43 7.26
N PHE A 54 1.22 -4.31 6.13
CA PHE A 54 1.41 -3.20 5.21
C PHE A 54 0.44 -2.05 5.48
N ALA A 55 0.75 -0.88 4.92
CA ALA A 55 -0.20 0.24 4.86
C ALA A 55 -1.47 -0.13 4.06
N THR A 56 -1.33 -1.04 3.09
CA THR A 56 -2.44 -1.65 2.38
C THR A 56 -3.11 -2.71 3.25
N ASP A 57 -4.36 -2.46 3.65
CA ASP A 57 -5.13 -3.38 4.49
C ASP A 57 -5.29 -4.77 3.85
N GLY A 58 -5.21 -5.81 4.68
CA GLY A 58 -5.35 -7.20 4.27
C GLY A 58 -4.09 -7.82 3.66
N VAL A 59 -3.00 -7.07 3.52
CA VAL A 59 -1.69 -7.58 3.12
C VAL A 59 -0.75 -7.59 4.32
N PHE A 60 -0.06 -8.71 4.52
CA PHE A 60 0.86 -8.93 5.65
C PHE A 60 2.24 -9.38 5.15
N LEU A 61 3.24 -9.24 6.03
CA LEU A 61 4.65 -9.40 5.73
C LEU A 61 5.31 -10.38 6.71
N CYS A 62 6.14 -11.29 6.18
CA CYS A 62 7.00 -12.14 7.01
C CYS A 62 8.26 -12.60 6.28
N GLY A 63 9.28 -12.96 7.05
CA GLY A 63 10.49 -13.60 6.56
C GLY A 63 11.47 -12.65 5.87
N LEU A 64 12.30 -13.20 5.00
CA LEU A 64 13.40 -12.45 4.35
C LEU A 64 12.93 -11.38 3.36
N ALA A 65 11.66 -11.41 2.95
CA ALA A 65 11.08 -10.38 2.09
C ALA A 65 11.07 -8.98 2.76
N HIS A 66 11.06 -8.94 4.09
CA HIS A 66 11.13 -7.71 4.89
C HIS A 66 12.56 -7.20 5.09
N SER A 67 13.52 -8.10 5.29
CA SER A 67 14.94 -7.78 5.56
C SER A 67 15.73 -9.06 5.87
N PRO A 68 17.08 -9.05 5.77
CA PRO A 68 17.91 -10.14 6.28
C PRO A 68 17.67 -10.35 7.78
N LYS A 69 17.30 -11.57 8.18
CA LYS A 69 16.96 -11.90 9.56
C LYS A 69 17.20 -13.37 9.86
N SER A 70 17.21 -13.73 11.14
CA SER A 70 17.39 -15.11 11.57
C SER A 70 16.15 -15.97 11.27
N ILE A 71 16.32 -17.29 11.40
CA ILE A 71 15.20 -18.22 11.26
C ILE A 71 14.16 -18.01 12.35
N ASP A 72 14.58 -17.76 13.59
CA ASP A 72 13.69 -17.55 14.73
C ASP A 72 12.83 -16.29 14.55
N GLU A 73 13.42 -15.21 14.02
CA GLU A 73 12.69 -13.99 13.67
C GLU A 73 11.71 -14.23 12.52
N SER A 74 12.10 -15.03 11.52
CA SER A 74 11.22 -15.39 10.40
C SER A 74 10.01 -16.21 10.86
N ILE A 75 10.20 -17.17 11.76
CA ILE A 75 9.13 -17.97 12.36
C ILE A 75 8.20 -17.06 13.18
N THR A 76 8.78 -16.19 13.99
CA THR A 76 8.02 -15.23 14.82
C THR A 76 7.16 -14.31 13.94
N GLN A 77 7.73 -13.75 12.87
CA GLN A 77 6.96 -12.93 11.92
C GLN A 77 5.88 -13.73 11.22
N ALA A 78 6.13 -14.99 10.84
CA ALA A 78 5.12 -15.84 10.20
C ALA A 78 3.92 -16.10 11.12
N GLN A 79 4.17 -16.38 12.41
CA GLN A 79 3.12 -16.53 13.42
C GLN A 79 2.33 -15.23 13.61
N ALA A 80 3.03 -14.09 13.70
CA ALA A 80 2.40 -12.79 13.83
C ALA A 80 1.52 -12.45 12.60
N ALA A 81 2.06 -12.58 11.39
CA ALA A 81 1.32 -12.36 10.14
C ALA A 81 0.09 -13.26 10.04
N SER A 82 0.22 -14.55 10.41
CA SER A 82 -0.90 -15.50 10.45
C SER A 82 -1.97 -15.07 11.44
N SER A 83 -1.59 -14.64 12.64
CA SER A 83 -2.53 -14.15 13.65
C SER A 83 -3.28 -12.89 13.19
N ARG A 84 -2.57 -11.96 12.52
CA ARG A 84 -3.19 -10.75 11.94
C ARG A 84 -4.17 -11.09 10.83
N ALA A 85 -3.80 -11.99 9.93
CA ALA A 85 -4.68 -12.46 8.86
C ALA A 85 -5.93 -13.16 9.41
N VAL A 86 -5.78 -14.07 10.38
CA VAL A 86 -6.90 -14.76 11.02
C VAL A 86 -7.82 -13.77 11.74
N THR A 87 -7.26 -12.75 12.40
CA THR A 87 -8.07 -11.71 13.06
C THR A 87 -9.00 -11.01 12.07
N LEU A 88 -8.49 -10.69 10.87
CA LEU A 88 -9.31 -10.10 9.81
C LEU A 88 -10.35 -11.09 9.27
N LEU A 89 -9.94 -12.34 9.01
CA LEU A 89 -10.81 -13.39 8.44
C LEU A 89 -11.90 -13.86 9.40
N ALA A 90 -11.68 -13.77 10.72
CA ALA A 90 -12.65 -14.16 11.73
C ALA A 90 -13.79 -13.14 11.90
N GLN A 91 -13.64 -11.94 11.35
CA GLN A 91 -14.68 -10.92 11.42
C GLN A 91 -15.82 -11.22 10.44
N LYS A 92 -17.07 -11.11 10.91
CA LYS A 92 -18.26 -11.21 10.05
C LYS A 92 -18.44 -9.99 9.15
N THR A 93 -17.95 -8.84 9.61
CA THR A 93 -18.05 -7.56 8.92
C THR A 93 -16.78 -6.76 9.13
N ILE A 94 -16.34 -6.07 8.08
CA ILE A 94 -15.13 -5.24 8.10
C ILE A 94 -15.58 -3.80 7.80
N TYR A 95 -15.13 -2.86 8.62
CA TYR A 95 -15.33 -1.44 8.36
C TYR A 95 -14.23 -0.93 7.45
N SER A 96 -14.60 -0.19 6.41
CA SER A 96 -13.66 0.55 5.57
C SER A 96 -13.71 2.03 5.88
N SER A 97 -12.72 2.77 5.39
CA SER A 97 -12.66 4.22 5.56
C SER A 97 -13.93 4.90 5.00
N GLY A 98 -14.46 5.88 5.74
CA GLY A 98 -15.56 6.72 5.28
C GLY A 98 -15.14 7.81 4.28
N VAL A 99 -13.83 7.98 4.06
CA VAL A 99 -13.26 8.92 3.09
C VAL A 99 -13.43 8.34 1.69
N VAL A 100 -14.63 8.50 1.15
CA VAL A 100 -15.06 7.97 -0.14
C VAL A 100 -15.49 9.15 -1.03
N ALA A 101 -15.15 9.05 -2.32
CA ALA A 101 -15.58 10.03 -3.32
C ALA A 101 -17.05 9.82 -3.68
N VAL A 102 -17.81 10.90 -3.83
CA VAL A 102 -19.25 10.90 -4.18
C VAL A 102 -19.46 11.84 -5.37
N VAL A 103 -20.33 11.44 -6.30
CA VAL A 103 -20.63 12.22 -7.51
C VAL A 103 -21.98 12.91 -7.34
N ASN A 104 -22.02 14.20 -7.67
CA ASN A 104 -23.25 14.96 -7.86
C ASN A 104 -23.71 14.81 -9.33
N ALA A 105 -24.88 14.21 -9.52
CA ALA A 105 -25.43 13.93 -10.84
C ALA A 105 -25.71 15.19 -11.66
N ASP A 106 -26.14 16.28 -11.02
CA ASP A 106 -26.56 17.52 -11.70
C ASP A 106 -25.39 18.24 -12.38
N TYR A 107 -24.17 18.05 -11.86
CA TYR A 107 -22.96 18.65 -12.41
C TYR A 107 -22.13 17.66 -13.24
N CYS A 108 -22.51 16.38 -13.29
CA CYS A 108 -21.73 15.37 -14.00
C CYS A 108 -21.87 15.54 -15.51
N SER A 109 -20.74 15.71 -16.21
CA SER A 109 -20.68 15.82 -17.68
C SER A 109 -20.42 14.49 -18.39
N SER A 110 -20.34 13.40 -17.64
CA SER A 110 -20.05 12.04 -18.15
C SER A 110 -18.79 11.92 -19.02
N CYS A 111 -17.79 12.78 -18.80
CA CYS A 111 -16.57 12.81 -19.62
C CYS A 111 -15.60 11.62 -19.44
N GLY A 112 -15.77 10.80 -18.40
CA GLY A 112 -14.99 9.56 -18.19
C GLY A 112 -13.58 9.73 -17.64
N VAL A 113 -13.13 10.96 -17.36
CA VAL A 113 -11.79 11.23 -16.80
C VAL A 113 -11.59 10.48 -15.47
N CYS A 114 -12.61 10.47 -14.60
CA CYS A 114 -12.52 9.77 -13.31
C CYS A 114 -12.25 8.26 -13.46
N VAL A 115 -12.89 7.60 -14.44
CA VAL A 115 -12.73 6.16 -14.72
C VAL A 115 -11.31 5.87 -15.20
N ALA A 116 -10.78 6.70 -16.11
CA ALA A 116 -9.47 6.50 -16.70
C ALA A 116 -8.31 6.63 -15.69
N ILE A 117 -8.42 7.57 -14.75
CA ILE A 117 -7.31 7.89 -13.84
C ILE A 117 -7.33 7.09 -12.54
N CYS A 118 -8.44 6.46 -12.16
CA CYS A 118 -8.51 5.79 -10.86
C CYS A 118 -7.66 4.50 -10.85
N PRO A 119 -6.60 4.42 -10.03
CA PRO A 119 -5.75 3.23 -9.99
C PRO A 119 -6.45 2.02 -9.35
N TYR A 120 -7.59 2.22 -8.69
CA TYR A 120 -8.40 1.19 -8.04
C TYR A 120 -9.62 0.77 -8.85
N LYS A 121 -9.86 1.40 -10.02
CA LYS A 121 -11.04 1.15 -10.87
C LYS A 121 -12.36 1.29 -10.10
N ALA A 122 -12.42 2.24 -9.16
CA ALA A 122 -13.62 2.49 -8.36
C ALA A 122 -14.74 3.22 -9.13
N PRO A 123 -14.45 4.18 -10.04
CA PRO A 123 -15.48 4.84 -10.82
C PRO A 123 -15.99 3.97 -11.97
N GLY A 124 -17.29 4.01 -12.20
CA GLY A 124 -17.98 3.47 -13.36
C GLY A 124 -19.06 4.44 -13.84
N PHE A 125 -19.90 3.99 -14.77
CA PHE A 125 -21.07 4.73 -15.23
C PHE A 125 -22.33 3.93 -14.91
N ASP A 126 -23.36 4.61 -14.40
CA ASP A 126 -24.69 4.04 -14.31
C ASP A 126 -25.27 3.87 -15.72
N GLU A 127 -25.75 2.67 -16.03
CA GLU A 127 -26.19 2.31 -17.39
C GLU A 127 -27.47 3.05 -17.82
N LYS A 128 -28.27 3.55 -16.88
CA LYS A 128 -29.57 4.17 -17.16
C LYS A 128 -29.46 5.67 -17.36
N THR A 129 -28.67 6.32 -16.50
CA THR A 129 -28.50 7.77 -16.45
C THR A 129 -27.26 8.24 -17.19
N GLY A 130 -26.28 7.36 -17.40
CA GLY A 130 -24.97 7.71 -17.95
C GLY A 130 -24.12 8.55 -16.99
N VAL A 131 -24.55 8.76 -15.75
CA VAL A 131 -23.83 9.52 -14.72
C VAL A 131 -22.71 8.66 -14.14
N ALA A 132 -21.57 9.28 -13.83
CA ALA A 132 -20.49 8.58 -13.17
C ALA A 132 -20.87 8.19 -11.73
N GLU A 133 -20.59 6.95 -11.33
CA GLU A 133 -20.79 6.46 -9.97
C GLU A 133 -19.49 5.93 -9.39
N ILE A 134 -19.31 6.07 -8.07
CA ILE A 134 -18.13 5.58 -7.36
C ILE A 134 -18.52 4.36 -6.55
N ASN A 135 -17.87 3.22 -6.80
CA ASN A 135 -17.99 2.06 -5.93
C ASN A 135 -17.28 2.35 -4.59
N PRO A 136 -18.02 2.45 -3.47
CA PRO A 136 -17.45 2.84 -2.18
C PRO A 136 -16.50 1.77 -1.61
N VAL A 137 -16.64 0.50 -2.00
CA VAL A 137 -15.81 -0.61 -1.52
C VAL A 137 -14.42 -0.59 -2.17
N LEU A 138 -14.34 -0.15 -3.44
CA LEU A 138 -13.08 -0.06 -4.18
C LEU A 138 -12.37 1.28 -3.94
N CYS A 139 -13.10 2.32 -3.54
CA CYS A 139 -12.54 3.64 -3.34
C CYS A 139 -11.60 3.67 -2.12
N LYS A 140 -10.35 4.10 -2.34
CA LYS A 140 -9.35 4.28 -1.26
C LYS A 140 -9.22 5.72 -0.78
N GLY A 141 -10.12 6.61 -1.20
CA GLY A 141 -10.15 7.99 -0.69
C GLY A 141 -8.99 8.89 -1.14
N CYS A 142 -8.25 8.54 -2.19
CA CYS A 142 -7.06 9.30 -2.60
C CYS A 142 -7.32 10.69 -3.23
N GLY A 143 -8.57 11.01 -3.58
CA GLY A 143 -8.94 12.32 -4.13
C GLY A 143 -8.55 12.61 -5.59
N LEU A 144 -7.88 11.68 -6.29
CA LEU A 144 -7.42 11.92 -7.68
C LEU A 144 -8.57 12.25 -8.66
N CYS A 145 -9.72 11.58 -8.52
CA CYS A 145 -10.91 11.85 -9.33
C CYS A 145 -11.55 13.21 -9.03
N VAL A 146 -11.48 13.66 -7.79
CA VAL A 146 -12.01 14.97 -7.34
C VAL A 146 -11.18 16.08 -7.95
N ALA A 147 -9.85 16.03 -7.77
CA ALA A 147 -8.93 17.02 -8.32
C ALA A 147 -8.95 17.11 -9.86
N SER A 148 -9.32 16.02 -10.55
CA SER A 148 -9.36 15.97 -12.01
C SER A 148 -10.76 16.24 -12.59
N CYS A 149 -11.79 16.38 -11.75
CA CYS A 149 -13.16 16.57 -12.22
C CYS A 149 -13.35 18.00 -12.74
N ARG A 150 -13.37 18.17 -14.07
CA ARG A 150 -13.51 19.49 -14.70
C ARG A 150 -14.84 20.19 -14.41
N SER A 151 -15.89 19.43 -14.15
CA SER A 151 -17.21 19.99 -13.84
C SER A 151 -17.42 20.18 -12.33
N GLY A 152 -16.43 19.88 -11.48
CA GLY A 152 -16.57 19.98 -10.03
C GLY A 152 -17.59 18.98 -9.43
N ALA A 153 -18.02 17.98 -10.20
CA ALA A 153 -19.10 17.08 -9.81
C ALA A 153 -18.72 16.04 -8.75
N ILE A 154 -17.44 15.87 -8.43
CA ILE A 154 -16.99 14.81 -7.52
C ILE A 154 -16.44 15.45 -6.26
N HIS A 155 -16.95 15.02 -5.11
CA HIS A 155 -16.54 15.47 -3.78
C HIS A 155 -15.88 14.34 -2.99
N LEU A 156 -14.97 14.65 -2.07
CA LEU A 156 -14.37 13.68 -1.17
C LEU A 156 -14.89 13.87 0.25
N ASN A 157 -15.54 12.86 0.81
CA ASN A 157 -16.03 12.95 2.19
C ASN A 157 -14.86 13.18 3.17
N GLY A 158 -14.95 14.24 3.97
CA GLY A 158 -13.93 14.63 4.96
C GLY A 158 -12.80 15.51 4.42
N PHE A 159 -12.75 15.73 3.10
CA PHE A 159 -11.79 16.61 2.41
C PHE A 159 -12.49 17.35 1.27
N ASP A 160 -13.69 17.86 1.53
CA ASP A 160 -14.44 18.59 0.52
C ASP A 160 -13.81 19.96 0.24
N GLU A 161 -14.10 20.54 -0.92
CA GLU A 161 -13.48 21.79 -1.39
C GLU A 161 -13.63 22.91 -0.36
N GLY A 162 -14.82 23.10 0.20
CA GLY A 162 -15.05 24.12 1.24
C GLY A 162 -14.24 23.89 2.51
N GLN A 163 -13.98 22.62 2.88
CA GLN A 163 -13.16 22.27 4.05
C GLN A 163 -11.69 22.57 3.78
N ILE A 164 -11.18 22.23 2.58
CA ILE A 164 -9.81 22.52 2.17
C ILE A 164 -9.59 24.03 2.10
N MET A 165 -10.53 24.77 1.49
CA MET A 165 -10.43 26.22 1.38
C MET A 165 -10.41 26.89 2.76
N ALA A 166 -11.17 26.38 3.73
CA ALA A 166 -11.12 26.86 5.11
C ALA A 166 -9.79 26.58 5.83
N MET A 167 -8.98 25.62 5.38
CA MET A 167 -7.66 25.34 5.96
C MET A 167 -6.55 26.26 5.41
N ILE A 168 -6.76 26.88 4.25
CA ILE A 168 -5.76 27.71 3.57
C ILE A 168 -6.11 29.20 3.52
N ALA A 169 -7.36 29.56 3.85
CA ALA A 169 -7.81 30.94 4.03
C ALA A 169 -7.41 31.49 5.40
#